data_AF-A0A6F8VFB2-F1
#
_entry.id   AF-A0A6F8VFB2-F1
#
_cell.length_a   1.000
_cell.length_b   1.000
_cell.length_c   1.000
_cell.angle_alpha   90.00
_cell.angle_beta   90.00
_cell.angle_gamma   90.00
#
_symmetry.space_group_name_H-M   'P 1'
#
loop_
_entity.id
_entity.type
_entity.pdbx_description
1 polymer ?
#
loop_
_entity_poly.entity_id
_entity_poly.type
_entity_poly.pdbx_seq_one_letter_code
_entity_poly.pdbx_strand_id
1 'polypeptide(L)'
;MGNETLIKPNIVVDMTGLVCPHPLLGAKRVLDDMKTGEVLLLKSNCPGTRDDLFSWAKATGNEVVRSEKSTEGVTEYYVRKGKKAALMPHVTLDVTGMVCPGPVIEARRFFNTMVQGQIMKLVSTCSSTRDEVGTWCAATGNVLLDTLETGPGVWTFFIRKG
;
A
#
# COMPACT_ATOMS: atom_id res chain seq x y z
N MET A 1 -18.68 -5.51 -32.53
CA MET A 1 -17.36 -4.89 -32.72
C MET A 1 -16.95 -4.35 -31.37
N GLY A 2 -15.94 -4.97 -30.74
CA GLY A 2 -15.64 -4.78 -29.32
C GLY A 2 -15.18 -3.37 -29.00
N ASN A 3 -15.68 -2.81 -27.91
CA ASN A 3 -15.22 -1.54 -27.34
C ASN A 3 -13.73 -1.67 -26.97
N GLU A 4 -12.83 -1.20 -27.84
CA GLU A 4 -11.47 -0.85 -27.45
C GLU A 4 -11.56 0.34 -26.49
N THR A 5 -11.62 0.02 -25.21
CA THR A 5 -11.57 1.03 -24.16
C THR A 5 -10.14 1.57 -24.17
N LEU A 6 -9.94 2.77 -24.71
CA LEU A 6 -8.65 3.48 -24.70
C LEU A 6 -8.18 3.64 -23.24
N ILE A 7 -7.28 2.77 -22.80
CA ILE A 7 -6.66 2.86 -21.47
C ILE A 7 -5.55 3.90 -21.54
N LYS A 8 -5.87 5.14 -21.13
CA LYS A 8 -4.88 6.22 -21.04
C LYS A 8 -4.07 6.10 -19.74
N PRO A 9 -2.73 6.03 -19.80
CA PRO A 9 -1.92 6.06 -18.59
C PRO A 9 -1.88 7.48 -17.98
N ASN A 10 -1.92 7.54 -16.65
CA ASN A 10 -1.72 8.75 -15.87
C ASN A 10 -0.23 9.07 -15.71
N ILE A 11 0.57 8.02 -15.47
CA ILE A 11 2.02 8.12 -15.31
C ILE A 11 2.67 7.04 -16.17
N VAL A 12 3.83 7.35 -16.75
CA VAL A 12 4.66 6.42 -17.51
C VAL A 12 5.99 6.27 -16.81
N VAL A 13 6.44 5.04 -16.62
CA VAL A 13 7.77 4.73 -16.08
C VAL A 13 8.48 3.77 -17.03
N ASP A 14 9.67 4.16 -17.47
CA ASP A 14 10.51 3.34 -18.34
C ASP A 14 11.61 2.67 -17.51
N MET A 15 11.57 1.34 -17.45
CA MET A 15 12.53 0.48 -16.78
C MET A 15 13.23 -0.45 -17.78
N THR A 16 13.22 -0.10 -19.06
CA THR A 16 13.88 -0.86 -20.12
C THR A 16 15.40 -0.96 -19.86
N GLY A 17 15.97 -2.15 -20.08
CA GLY A 17 17.39 -2.41 -19.82
C GLY A 17 17.71 -2.75 -18.36
N LEU A 18 16.75 -2.61 -17.45
CA LEU A 18 16.92 -3.01 -16.05
C LEU A 18 16.43 -4.44 -15.83
N VAL A 19 17.13 -5.17 -14.96
CA VAL A 19 16.83 -6.57 -14.60
C VAL A 19 16.13 -6.66 -13.25
N CYS A 20 15.52 -7.81 -12.92
CA CYS A 20 14.94 -8.05 -11.61
C CYS A 20 15.92 -7.73 -10.47
N PRO A 21 15.47 -7.08 -9.38
CA PRO A 21 14.07 -6.73 -9.04
C PRO A 21 13.64 -5.32 -9.50
N HIS A 22 14.47 -4.60 -10.25
CA HIS A 22 14.29 -3.15 -10.46
C HIS A 22 12.96 -2.75 -11.10
N PRO A 23 12.45 -3.40 -12.17
CA PRO A 23 11.18 -3.00 -12.78
C PRO A 23 10.00 -3.01 -11.81
N LEU A 24 9.93 -4.02 -10.93
CA LEU A 24 8.89 -4.11 -9.91
C LEU A 24 9.03 -2.99 -8.87
N LEU A 25 10.25 -2.72 -8.40
CA LEU A 25 10.50 -1.64 -7.43
C LEU A 25 10.15 -0.26 -8.00
N GLY A 26 10.48 -0.02 -9.28
CA GLY A 26 10.10 1.21 -9.98
C GLY A 26 8.58 1.38 -10.07
N ALA A 27 7.87 0.33 -10.48
CA ALA A 27 6.42 0.34 -10.55
C ALA A 27 5.77 0.59 -9.18
N LYS A 28 6.25 -0.10 -8.13
CA LYS A 28 5.76 0.07 -6.76
C LYS A 28 5.92 1.51 -6.28
N ARG A 29 7.12 2.10 -6.43
CA ARG A 29 7.40 3.46 -5.96
C ARG A 29 6.45 4.48 -6.59
N VAL A 30 6.22 4.38 -7.89
CA VAL A 30 5.32 5.29 -8.60
C VAL A 30 3.87 5.05 -8.18
N LEU A 31 3.43 3.78 -8.11
CA LEU A 31 2.06 3.44 -7.71
C LEU A 31 1.73 3.80 -6.26
N ASP A 32 2.71 3.86 -5.35
CA ASP A 32 2.49 4.25 -3.95
C ASP A 32 1.99 5.70 -3.82
N ASP A 33 2.41 6.59 -4.72
CA ASP A 33 2.01 8.00 -4.75
C ASP A 33 0.77 8.27 -5.64
N MET A 34 0.28 7.26 -6.37
CA MET A 34 -0.86 7.40 -7.29
C MET A 34 -2.20 7.25 -6.59
N LYS A 35 -3.22 7.95 -7.12
CA LYS A 35 -4.60 7.83 -6.63
C LYS A 35 -5.21 6.52 -7.10
N THR A 36 -6.07 5.95 -6.27
CA THR A 36 -6.87 4.77 -6.65
C THR A 36 -7.61 5.01 -7.97
N GLY A 37 -7.53 4.03 -8.86
CA GLY A 37 -8.12 4.06 -10.19
C GLY A 37 -7.21 4.63 -11.27
N GLU A 38 -6.13 5.35 -10.92
CA GLU A 38 -5.13 5.81 -11.89
C GLU A 38 -4.33 4.64 -12.48
N VAL A 39 -3.86 4.81 -13.71
CA VAL A 39 -3.15 3.77 -14.47
C VAL A 39 -1.69 4.17 -14.67
N LEU A 40 -0.78 3.32 -14.22
CA LEU A 40 0.65 3.38 -14.52
C LEU A 40 0.94 2.59 -15.80
N LEU A 41 1.70 3.16 -16.72
CA LEU A 41 2.35 2.41 -17.80
C LEU A 41 3.80 2.11 -17.38
N LEU A 42 4.11 0.84 -17.13
CA LEU A 42 5.47 0.33 -16.93
C LEU A 42 6.00 -0.24 -18.25
N LYS A 43 7.14 0.27 -18.72
CA LYS A 43 7.88 -0.34 -19.84
C LYS A 43 9.04 -1.17 -19.30
N SER A 44 9.12 -2.44 -19.70
CA SER A 44 10.19 -3.35 -19.28
C SER A 44 10.45 -4.43 -20.33
N ASN A 45 11.73 -4.73 -20.59
CA ASN A 45 12.16 -5.87 -21.39
C ASN A 45 12.70 -7.04 -20.54
N CYS A 46 12.58 -6.96 -19.21
CA CYS A 46 13.06 -8.00 -18.31
C CYS A 46 12.09 -9.21 -18.28
N PRO A 47 12.56 -10.45 -18.53
CA PRO A 47 11.71 -11.63 -18.60
C PRO A 47 10.87 -11.89 -17.34
N GLY A 48 11.44 -11.62 -16.15
CA GLY A 48 10.77 -11.86 -14.87
C GLY A 48 9.70 -10.82 -14.51
N THR A 49 9.63 -9.69 -15.23
CA THR A 49 8.70 -8.60 -14.88
C THR A 49 7.26 -9.06 -14.91
N ARG A 50 6.87 -9.93 -15.85
CA ARG A 50 5.49 -10.41 -15.97
C ARG A 50 5.06 -11.12 -14.69
N ASP A 51 5.79 -12.15 -14.28
CA ASP A 51 5.36 -13.00 -13.17
C ASP A 51 5.40 -12.25 -11.84
N ASP A 52 6.45 -11.45 -11.63
CA ASP A 52 6.62 -10.59 -10.47
C ASP A 52 5.49 -9.55 -10.37
N LEU A 53 5.18 -8.84 -11.46
CA LEU A 53 4.20 -7.77 -11.48
C LEU A 53 2.77 -8.29 -11.30
N PHE A 54 2.41 -9.38 -11.96
CA PHE A 54 1.06 -9.96 -11.83
C PHE A 54 0.83 -10.53 -10.43
N SER A 55 1.83 -11.23 -9.87
CA SER A 55 1.76 -11.77 -8.51
C SER A 55 1.65 -10.65 -7.47
N TRP A 56 2.49 -9.62 -7.61
CA TRP A 56 2.45 -8.44 -6.74
C TRP A 56 1.13 -7.68 -6.84
N ALA A 57 0.63 -7.46 -8.07
CA ALA A 57 -0.63 -6.73 -8.28
C ALA A 57 -1.79 -7.44 -7.57
N LYS A 58 -1.90 -8.76 -7.75
CA LYS A 58 -2.90 -9.59 -7.06
C LYS A 58 -2.76 -9.52 -5.53
N ALA A 59 -1.54 -9.60 -5.00
CA ALA A 59 -1.28 -9.55 -3.56
C ALA A 59 -1.61 -8.19 -2.92
N THR A 60 -1.50 -7.11 -3.69
CA THR A 60 -1.69 -5.73 -3.20
C THR A 60 -3.05 -5.13 -3.56
N GLY A 61 -3.90 -5.89 -4.27
CA GLY A 61 -5.20 -5.42 -4.77
C GLY A 61 -5.09 -4.47 -5.97
N ASN A 62 -3.89 -4.27 -6.52
CA ASN A 62 -3.69 -3.60 -7.81
C ASN A 62 -4.07 -4.54 -8.96
N GLU A 63 -4.16 -4.00 -10.17
CA GLU A 63 -4.61 -4.76 -11.31
C GLU A 63 -3.79 -4.45 -12.56
N VAL A 64 -3.24 -5.47 -13.21
CA VAL A 64 -2.66 -5.32 -14.55
C VAL A 64 -3.80 -5.40 -15.56
N VAL A 65 -4.23 -4.25 -16.07
CA VAL A 65 -5.41 -4.13 -16.95
C VAL A 65 -5.08 -4.39 -18.42
N ARG A 66 -3.83 -4.23 -18.81
CA ARG A 66 -3.33 -4.54 -20.16
C ARG A 66 -1.84 -4.86 -20.11
N SER A 67 -1.41 -5.80 -20.95
CA SER A 67 0.01 -6.01 -21.23
C SER A 67 0.20 -6.25 -22.72
N GLU A 68 1.09 -5.50 -23.34
CA GLU A 68 1.37 -5.62 -24.77
C GLU A 68 2.87 -5.60 -25.03
N LYS A 69 3.34 -6.42 -25.97
CA LYS A 69 4.73 -6.43 -26.37
C LYS A 69 4.89 -5.53 -27.59
N SER A 70 5.74 -4.51 -27.46
CA SER A 70 6.11 -3.64 -28.58
C SER A 70 6.98 -4.38 -29.60
N THR A 71 7.09 -3.80 -30.79
CA THR A 71 7.97 -4.28 -31.87
C THR A 71 9.46 -4.24 -31.49
N GLU A 72 9.84 -3.45 -30.49
CA GLU A 72 11.23 -3.25 -30.04
C GLU A 72 11.64 -4.22 -28.90
N GLY A 73 10.81 -5.23 -28.61
CA GLY A 73 11.09 -6.21 -27.56
C GLY A 73 10.83 -5.73 -26.13
N VAL A 74 10.36 -4.48 -25.97
CA VAL A 74 9.88 -3.92 -24.70
C VAL A 74 8.44 -4.35 -24.47
N THR A 75 8.11 -4.78 -23.26
CA THR A 75 6.73 -5.06 -22.84
C THR A 75 6.18 -3.88 -22.05
N GLU A 76 5.00 -3.42 -22.44
CA GLU A 76 4.24 -2.36 -21.82
C GLU A 76 3.15 -2.96 -20.93
N TYR A 77 3.21 -2.67 -19.63
CA TYR A 77 2.23 -3.12 -18.64
C TYR A 77 1.43 -1.92 -18.12
N TYR A 78 0.12 -1.97 -18.27
CA TYR A 78 -0.80 -0.98 -17.76
C TYR A 78 -1.32 -1.49 -16.42
N VAL A 79 -0.89 -0.85 -15.34
CA VAL A 79 -1.21 -1.24 -13.96
C VAL A 79 -2.13 -0.20 -13.35
N ARG A 80 -3.37 -0.58 -13.07
CA ARG A 80 -4.34 0.24 -12.36
C ARG A 80 -4.12 0.14 -10.87
N LYS A 81 -3.98 1.30 -10.20
CA LYS A 81 -3.92 1.39 -8.74
C LYS A 81 -5.23 0.89 -8.16
N GLY A 82 -5.15 -0.19 -7.40
CA GLY A 82 -6.27 -0.80 -6.72
C GLY A 82 -6.89 0.11 -5.66
N LYS A 83 -8.14 -0.18 -5.31
CA LYS A 83 -8.62 0.18 -3.97
C LYS A 83 -7.85 -0.73 -3.02
N LYS A 84 -6.98 -0.18 -2.16
CA LYS A 84 -6.63 -0.90 -0.93
C LYS A 84 -7.97 -1.30 -0.31
N ALA A 85 -8.15 -2.58 0.03
CA ALA A 85 -9.38 -3.03 0.68
C ALA A 85 -9.68 -2.05 1.80
N ALA A 86 -10.83 -1.39 1.76
CA ALA A 86 -11.17 -0.37 2.74
C ALA A 86 -11.14 -1.06 4.10
N LEU A 87 -10.10 -0.80 4.87
CA LEU A 87 -10.02 -1.28 6.23
C LEU A 87 -11.12 -0.54 6.97
N MET A 88 -12.20 -1.27 7.30
CA MET A 88 -13.28 -0.74 8.12
C MET A 88 -12.86 -0.92 9.57
N PRO A 89 -12.41 0.15 10.25
CA PRO A 89 -12.07 0.03 11.65
C PRO A 89 -13.37 -0.16 12.45
N HIS A 90 -13.31 -1.07 13.41
CA HIS A 90 -14.36 -1.23 14.41
C HIS A 90 -14.27 -0.12 15.45
N VAL A 91 -13.06 0.39 15.67
CA VAL A 91 -12.73 1.42 16.63
C VAL A 91 -11.79 2.40 15.95
N THR A 92 -12.07 3.70 16.08
CA THR A 92 -11.10 4.75 15.74
C THR A 92 -10.65 5.44 17.01
N LEU A 93 -9.34 5.51 17.21
CA LEU A 93 -8.70 6.19 18.32
C LEU A 93 -7.77 7.27 17.76
N ASP A 94 -8.09 8.53 18.05
CA ASP A 94 -7.30 9.69 17.69
C ASP A 94 -6.54 10.17 18.94
N VAL A 95 -5.22 10.05 18.90
CA VAL A 95 -4.29 10.48 19.97
C VAL A 95 -3.38 11.61 19.50
N THR A 96 -3.81 12.34 18.47
CA THR A 96 -3.07 13.51 17.98
C THR A 96 -2.90 14.55 19.09
N GLY A 97 -1.73 15.19 19.14
CA GLY A 97 -1.42 16.23 20.14
C GLY A 97 -1.08 15.72 21.54
N MET A 98 -1.17 14.42 21.81
CA MET A 98 -0.69 13.84 23.07
C MET A 98 0.83 13.71 23.08
N VAL A 99 1.45 14.08 24.19
CA VAL A 99 2.88 13.87 24.45
C VAL A 99 3.13 12.49 25.06
N CYS A 100 4.27 11.89 24.72
CA CYS A 100 4.66 10.60 25.27
C CYS A 100 4.73 10.63 26.81
N PRO A 101 4.25 9.57 27.50
CA PRO A 101 3.82 8.27 26.97
C PRO A 101 2.31 8.14 26.68
N GLY A 102 1.54 9.24 26.72
CA GLY A 102 0.07 9.25 26.61
C GLY A 102 -0.53 8.41 25.48
N PRO A 103 -0.08 8.59 24.21
CA PRO A 103 -0.62 7.86 23.06
C PRO A 103 -0.60 6.33 23.23
N VAL A 104 0.51 5.79 23.75
CA VAL A 104 0.72 4.35 23.88
C VAL A 104 -0.15 3.76 24.99
N ILE A 105 -0.27 4.48 26.10
CA ILE A 105 -1.09 4.03 27.24
C ILE A 105 -2.56 3.98 26.84
N GLU A 106 -3.04 5.02 26.16
CA GLU A 106 -4.43 5.11 25.74
C GLU A 106 -4.77 4.06 24.68
N ALA A 107 -3.90 3.88 23.68
CA ALA A 107 -4.02 2.82 22.69
C ALA A 107 -4.08 1.44 23.36
N ARG A 108 -3.17 1.13 24.29
CA ARG A 108 -3.18 -0.17 25.00
C ARG A 108 -4.45 -0.38 25.83
N ARG A 109 -4.92 0.66 26.53
CA ARG A 109 -6.14 0.57 27.36
C ARG A 109 -7.35 0.23 26.50
N PHE A 110 -7.53 0.91 25.38
CA PHE A 110 -8.66 0.67 24.48
C PHE A 110 -8.52 -0.67 23.75
N PHE A 111 -7.32 -1.00 23.29
CA PHE A 111 -7.08 -2.24 22.56
C PHE A 111 -7.35 -3.49 23.41
N ASN A 112 -7.11 -3.42 24.72
CA ASN A 112 -7.44 -4.50 25.65
C ASN A 112 -8.94 -4.78 25.74
N THR A 113 -9.81 -3.78 25.52
CA THR A 113 -11.27 -3.96 25.54
C THR A 113 -11.85 -4.46 24.21
N MET A 114 -11.04 -4.55 23.15
CA MET A 114 -11.50 -5.01 21.84
C MET A 114 -11.64 -6.54 21.77
N VAL A 115 -12.51 -7.02 20.87
CA VAL A 115 -12.67 -8.44 20.56
C VAL A 115 -11.57 -8.89 19.58
N GLN A 116 -11.10 -10.13 19.70
CA GLN A 116 -10.13 -10.69 18.75
C GLN A 116 -10.64 -10.58 17.30
N GLY A 117 -9.73 -10.27 16.37
CA GLY A 117 -10.06 -10.02 14.97
C GLY A 117 -10.59 -8.62 14.66
N GLN A 118 -10.97 -7.80 15.65
CA GLN A 118 -11.37 -6.42 15.40
C GLN A 118 -10.19 -5.56 14.97
N ILE A 119 -10.49 -4.54 14.15
CA ILE A 119 -9.53 -3.61 13.57
C ILE A 119 -9.66 -2.26 14.26
N MET A 120 -8.55 -1.74 14.80
CA MET A 120 -8.43 -0.39 15.34
C MET A 120 -7.75 0.51 14.32
N LYS A 121 -8.31 1.69 14.08
CA LYS A 121 -7.62 2.81 13.42
C LYS A 121 -7.02 3.70 14.50
N LEU A 122 -5.70 3.85 14.53
CA LEU A 122 -4.97 4.72 15.45
C LEU A 122 -4.40 5.92 14.66
N VAL A 123 -4.69 7.14 15.09
CA VAL A 123 -4.15 8.37 14.47
C VAL A 123 -3.22 9.06 15.47
N SER A 124 -1.98 9.36 15.09
CA SER A 124 -0.96 9.97 15.94
C SER A 124 -0.11 10.97 15.17
N THR A 125 0.29 12.07 15.81
CA THR A 125 1.30 13.02 15.31
C THR A 125 2.68 12.83 15.93
N CYS A 126 2.86 11.82 16.79
CA CYS A 126 4.14 11.57 17.43
C CYS A 126 5.10 10.82 16.48
N SER A 127 6.32 11.35 16.34
CA SER A 127 7.34 10.80 15.43
C SER A 127 7.82 9.41 15.82
N SER A 128 7.77 9.03 17.11
CA SER A 128 8.19 7.70 17.57
C SER A 128 7.11 6.62 17.37
N THR A 129 5.86 7.00 17.11
CA THR A 129 4.74 6.04 17.00
C THR A 129 4.94 5.05 15.85
N ARG A 130 5.64 5.44 14.78
CA ARG A 130 5.85 4.58 13.62
C ARG A 130 6.57 3.28 13.98
N ASP A 131 7.69 3.38 14.69
CA ASP A 131 8.50 2.23 15.05
C ASP A 131 7.88 1.47 16.23
N GLU A 132 7.32 2.21 17.21
CA GLU A 132 6.70 1.63 18.40
C GLU A 132 5.47 0.76 18.09
N VAL A 133 4.60 1.18 17.15
CA VAL A 133 3.40 0.41 16.79
C VAL A 133 3.78 -0.93 16.16
N GLY A 134 4.78 -0.94 15.27
CA GLY A 134 5.27 -2.17 14.64
C GLY A 134 5.84 -3.14 15.68
N THR A 135 6.71 -2.65 16.55
CA THR A 135 7.28 -3.46 17.65
C THR A 135 6.21 -3.96 18.61
N TRP A 136 5.23 -3.12 18.97
CA TRP A 136 4.13 -3.51 19.84
C TRP A 136 3.29 -4.62 19.23
N CYS A 137 2.94 -4.53 17.94
CA CYS A 137 2.19 -5.56 17.25
C CYS A 137 2.92 -6.91 17.28
N ALA A 138 4.22 -6.91 16.93
CA ALA A 138 5.05 -8.10 16.98
C ALA A 138 5.15 -8.72 18.38
N ALA A 139 5.29 -7.90 19.42
CA ALA A 139 5.42 -8.37 20.81
C ALA A 139 4.12 -8.94 21.40
N THR A 140 2.96 -8.59 20.85
CA THR A 140 1.64 -8.94 21.41
C THR A 140 0.83 -9.89 20.53
N GLY A 141 1.38 -10.33 19.39
CA GLY A 141 0.67 -11.18 18.42
C GLY A 141 -0.38 -10.44 17.60
N ASN A 142 -0.44 -9.11 17.70
CA ASN A 142 -1.33 -8.29 16.89
C ASN A 142 -0.77 -8.09 15.48
N VAL A 143 -1.65 -7.79 14.53
CA VAL A 143 -1.27 -7.65 13.12
C VAL A 143 -1.44 -6.21 12.68
N LEU A 144 -0.33 -5.54 12.37
CA LEU A 144 -0.35 -4.24 11.70
C LEU A 144 -0.77 -4.45 10.23
N LEU A 145 -1.97 -4.00 9.89
CA LEU A 145 -2.56 -4.15 8.56
C LEU A 145 -2.10 -3.07 7.59
N ASP A 146 -1.98 -1.82 8.06
CA ASP A 146 -1.56 -0.71 7.21
C ASP A 146 -0.98 0.45 8.02
N THR A 147 -0.16 1.28 7.37
CA THR A 147 0.40 2.52 7.90
C THR A 147 0.45 3.56 6.79
N LEU A 148 -0.10 4.74 7.05
CA LEU A 148 -0.24 5.80 6.06
C LEU A 148 -0.06 7.17 6.73
N GLU A 149 0.52 8.11 5.98
CA GLU A 149 0.56 9.52 6.36
C GLU A 149 -0.68 10.22 5.78
N THR A 150 -1.63 10.60 6.63
CA THR A 150 -2.89 11.24 6.21
C THR A 150 -2.79 12.76 6.10
N GLY A 151 -1.66 13.33 6.50
CA GLY A 151 -1.34 14.76 6.45
C GLY A 151 0.08 14.99 6.99
N PRO A 152 0.66 16.20 6.86
CA PRO A 152 2.04 16.45 7.26
C PRO A 152 2.29 16.08 8.72
N GLY A 153 3.07 15.01 8.96
CA GLY A 153 3.37 14.50 10.30
C GLY A 153 2.21 13.76 11.00
N VAL A 154 1.09 13.51 10.32
CA VAL A 154 -0.07 12.79 10.86
C VAL A 154 -0.07 11.37 10.33
N TRP A 155 0.19 10.41 11.22
CA TRP A 155 0.26 8.99 10.91
C TRP A 155 -1.02 8.29 11.33
N THR A 156 -1.56 7.48 10.41
CA THR A 156 -2.69 6.59 10.66
C THR A 156 -2.23 5.14 10.53
N PHE A 157 -2.53 4.33 11.54
CA PHE A 157 -2.21 2.91 11.63
C PHE A 157 -3.50 2.10 11.71
N PHE A 158 -3.54 0.96 11.02
CA PHE A 158 -4.63 -0.01 11.15
C PHE A 158 -4.12 -1.29 11.79
N ILE A 159 -4.64 -1.64 12.96
CA ILE A 159 -4.12 -2.73 13.78
C ILE A 159 -5.25 -3.73 14.03
N ARG A 160 -5.04 -4.98 13.67
CA ARG A 160 -5.96 -6.08 13.98
C ARG A 160 -5.54 -6.77 15.26
N LYS A 161 -6.50 -6.97 16.18
CA LYS A 161 -6.28 -7.77 17.38
C LYS A 161 -6.06 -9.24 17.05
N GLY A 162 -4.94 -9.78 17.51
CA GLY A 162 -4.56 -11.19 17.42
C GLY A 162 -5.36 -12.10 18.34
#